data_AF-A0A5K1JH51-F1
#
_entry.id   AF-A0A5K1JH51-F1
#
_cell.length_a   1.000
_cell.length_b   1.000
_cell.length_c   1.000
_cell.angle_alpha   90.00
_cell.angle_beta   90.00
_cell.angle_gamma   90.00
#
_symmetry.space_group_name_H-M   'P 1'
#
loop_
_entity.id
_entity.type
_entity.pdbx_description
1 polymer ?
#
loop_
_entity_poly.entity_id
_entity_poly.type
_entity_poly.pdbx_seq_one_letter_code
_entity_poly.pdbx_strand_id
1 'polypeptide(L)'
;MPISVLDSRPVQMNVRMDRQLKEAGDAVLAHIGMTPSQAVRTLWEYLVVNGCMPSRSGVAVPSSNVPATASVESRVTQGSHIVHDACLKYGIPVPDLSGDYDDLYEEAMAERYPEWVEL
;
A
#
# COMPACT_ATOMS: atom_id res chain seq x y z
N MET A 1 13.52 11.68 18.55
CA MET A 1 14.30 11.41 17.33
C MET A 1 14.74 12.74 16.76
N PRO A 2 16.04 13.04 16.67
CA PRO A 2 16.49 14.26 16.00
C PRO A 2 16.12 14.15 14.52
N ILE A 3 15.49 15.20 13.99
CA ILE A 3 15.12 15.30 12.58
C ILE A 3 16.42 15.54 11.81
N SER A 4 17.16 14.47 11.55
CA SER A 4 18.34 14.47 10.70
C SER A 4 17.94 15.14 9.39
N VAL A 5 18.67 16.21 9.04
CA VAL A 5 18.59 17.02 7.81
C VAL A 5 17.75 16.33 6.73
N LEU A 6 16.49 16.72 6.61
CA LEU A 6 15.59 16.16 5.61
C LEU A 6 16.23 16.39 4.24
N ASP A 7 16.50 15.30 3.52
CA ASP A 7 16.92 15.35 2.13
C ASP A 7 15.89 16.18 1.36
N SER A 8 16.26 17.40 0.97
CA SER A 8 15.35 18.39 0.38
C SER A 8 15.11 18.17 -1.11
N ARG A 9 15.58 17.03 -1.64
CA ARG A 9 15.37 16.67 -3.04
C ARG A 9 13.88 16.42 -3.30
N PRO A 10 13.30 16.99 -4.36
CA PRO A 10 11.92 16.69 -4.72
C PRO A 10 11.78 15.22 -5.12
N VAL A 11 10.79 14.54 -4.56
CA VAL A 11 10.42 13.15 -4.88
C VAL A 11 9.01 13.13 -5.46
N GLN A 12 8.76 12.22 -6.41
CA GLN A 12 7.44 12.02 -7.01
C GLN A 12 6.65 10.93 -6.27
N MET A 13 5.35 11.14 -6.16
CA MET A 13 4.41 10.13 -5.66
C MET A 13 3.35 9.86 -6.72
N ASN A 14 3.26 8.62 -7.16
CA ASN A 14 2.28 8.16 -8.15
C ASN A 14 1.21 7.32 -7.46
N VAL A 15 -0.07 7.64 -7.72
CA VAL A 15 -1.23 6.93 -7.14
C VAL A 15 -2.17 6.53 -8.27
N ARG A 16 -2.63 5.28 -8.27
CA ARG A 16 -3.68 4.80 -9.18
C ARG A 16 -5.05 5.09 -8.56
N MET A 17 -5.96 5.63 -9.34
CA MET A 17 -7.34 5.94 -8.94
C MET A 17 -8.26 5.94 -10.16
N ASP A 18 -9.57 5.84 -9.91
CA ASP A 18 -10.58 5.89 -10.96
C ASP A 18 -10.54 7.23 -11.70
N ARG A 19 -10.70 7.17 -13.03
CA ARG A 19 -10.69 8.37 -13.88
C ARG A 19 -11.77 9.37 -13.46
N GLN A 20 -12.98 8.89 -13.19
CA GLN A 20 -14.09 9.76 -12.78
C GLN A 20 -13.83 10.43 -11.43
N LEU A 21 -13.21 9.71 -10.49
CA LEU A 21 -12.83 10.26 -9.19
C LEU A 21 -11.75 11.34 -9.35
N LYS A 22 -10.74 11.11 -10.22
CA LYS A 22 -9.72 12.10 -10.56
C LYS A 22 -10.33 13.37 -11.14
N GLU A 23 -11.22 13.24 -12.11
CA GLU A 23 -11.87 14.37 -12.78
C GLU A 23 -12.76 15.17 -11.82
N ALA A 24 -13.57 14.50 -11.00
CA ALA A 24 -14.40 15.16 -9.99
C ALA A 24 -13.55 15.88 -8.94
N GLY A 25 -12.49 15.23 -8.46
CA GLY A 25 -11.55 15.83 -7.51
C GLY A 25 -10.84 17.05 -8.09
N ASP A 26 -10.35 16.97 -9.32
CA ASP A 26 -9.68 18.09 -9.99
C ASP A 26 -10.60 19.29 -10.16
N ALA A 27 -11.88 19.07 -10.49
CA ALA A 27 -12.87 20.14 -10.62
C ALA A 27 -13.10 20.86 -9.29
N VAL A 28 -13.22 20.12 -8.18
CA VAL A 28 -13.37 20.70 -6.84
C VAL A 28 -12.12 21.47 -6.42
N LEU A 29 -10.94 20.90 -6.64
CA LEU A 29 -9.67 21.55 -6.31
C LEU A 29 -9.47 22.85 -7.09
N ALA A 30 -9.77 22.84 -8.40
CA ALA A 30 -9.73 24.05 -9.22
C ALA A 30 -10.70 25.12 -8.73
N HIS A 31 -11.91 24.72 -8.31
CA HIS A 31 -12.91 25.64 -7.76
C HIS A 31 -12.43 26.34 -6.48
N ILE A 32 -11.67 25.64 -5.63
CA ILE A 32 -11.07 26.22 -4.42
C ILE A 32 -9.66 26.82 -4.66
N GLY A 33 -9.21 26.92 -5.91
CA GLY A 33 -7.92 27.53 -6.27
C GLY A 33 -6.68 26.70 -5.90
N MET A 34 -6.83 25.39 -5.71
CA MET A 34 -5.74 24.47 -5.38
C MET A 34 -5.42 23.54 -6.55
N THR A 35 -4.14 23.19 -6.71
CA THR A 35 -3.71 22.10 -7.58
C THR A 35 -3.73 20.76 -6.84
N PRO A 36 -3.84 19.62 -7.54
CA PRO A 36 -3.73 18.29 -6.93
C PRO A 36 -2.45 18.12 -6.10
N SER A 37 -1.31 18.58 -6.61
CA SER A 37 -0.02 18.50 -5.92
C SER A 37 0.01 19.33 -4.62
N GLN A 38 -0.64 20.49 -4.60
CA GLN A 38 -0.77 21.29 -3.38
C GLN A 38 -1.65 20.57 -2.34
N ALA A 39 -2.80 20.06 -2.76
CA ALA A 39 -3.70 19.33 -1.86
C ALA A 39 -3.02 18.12 -1.22
N VAL A 40 -2.28 17.34 -2.02
CA VAL A 40 -1.49 16.21 -1.53
C VAL A 40 -0.38 16.67 -0.57
N ARG A 41 0.37 17.73 -0.92
CA ARG A 41 1.43 18.24 -0.03
C ARG A 41 0.87 18.70 1.32
N THR A 42 -0.23 19.45 1.30
CA THR A 42 -0.91 19.93 2.52
C THR A 42 -1.40 18.76 3.37
N LEU A 43 -1.90 17.68 2.75
CA LEU A 43 -2.27 16.47 3.50
C LEU A 43 -1.06 15.83 4.18
N TRP A 44 0.08 15.71 3.50
CA TRP A 44 1.29 15.17 4.10
C TRP A 44 1.82 16.04 5.25
N GLU A 45 1.83 17.36 5.07
CA GLU A 45 2.18 18.32 6.13
C GLU A 45 1.27 18.16 7.35
N TYR A 46 -0.04 18.03 7.12
CA TYR A 46 -1.01 17.77 8.18
C TYR A 46 -0.71 16.46 8.92
N LEU A 47 -0.46 15.38 8.19
CA LEU A 47 -0.16 14.07 8.78
C LEU A 47 1.13 14.08 9.60
N VAL A 48 2.18 14.75 9.13
CA VAL A 48 3.44 14.87 9.87
C VAL A 48 3.25 15.62 11.19
N VAL A 49 2.44 16.68 11.18
CA VAL A 49 2.20 17.49 12.38
C VAL A 49 1.24 16.82 13.36
N ASN A 50 0.17 16.18 12.87
CA ASN A 50 -0.95 15.72 13.71
C ASN A 50 -0.94 14.21 13.98
N GLY A 51 -0.23 13.41 13.18
CA GLY A 51 -0.16 11.95 13.33
C GLY A 51 -1.46 11.20 13.04
N CYS A 52 -2.49 11.87 12.50
CA CYS A 52 -3.80 11.28 12.19
C CYS A 52 -4.43 11.92 10.95
N MET A 53 -5.41 11.23 10.35
CA MET A 53 -6.17 11.76 9.22
C MET A 53 -7.03 12.96 9.63
N PRO A 54 -7.17 13.99 8.76
CA PRO A 54 -8.08 15.09 9.03
C PRO A 54 -9.52 14.56 9.16
N SER A 55 -10.17 14.83 10.29
CA SER A 55 -11.54 14.38 10.54
C SER A 55 -12.54 15.17 9.69
N ARG A 56 -13.55 14.49 9.16
CA ARG A 56 -14.63 15.09 8.37
C ARG A 56 -15.44 16.14 9.15
N SER A 57 -15.48 16.01 10.48
CA SER A 57 -15.95 17.03 11.41
C SER A 57 -14.76 17.94 11.74
N GLY A 58 -14.80 19.22 11.37
CA GLY A 58 -13.73 20.20 11.61
C GLY A 58 -13.51 20.58 13.10
N VAL A 59 -13.55 19.63 14.02
CA VAL A 59 -13.25 19.81 15.44
C VAL A 59 -12.04 18.93 15.75
N ALA A 60 -10.88 19.55 15.91
CA ALA A 60 -9.70 18.89 16.44
C ALA A 60 -10.03 18.38 17.85
N VAL A 61 -10.06 17.06 18.02
CA VAL A 61 -10.05 16.42 19.34
C VAL A 61 -8.61 16.03 19.66
N PRO A 62 -8.05 16.41 20.82
CA PRO A 62 -6.68 16.05 21.15
C PRO A 62 -6.54 14.55 21.37
N SER A 63 -5.41 14.05 20.89
CA SER A 63 -4.83 12.71 20.99
C SER A 63 -5.38 11.79 22.08
N SER A 64 -5.87 10.62 21.67
CA SER A 64 -5.89 9.41 22.50
C SER A 64 -5.02 8.35 21.84
N ASN A 65 -3.93 8.01 22.52
CA ASN A 65 -2.97 6.97 22.15
C ASN A 65 -3.66 5.61 21.94
N VAL A 66 -3.59 5.07 20.72
CA VAL A 66 -3.78 3.62 20.45
C VAL A 66 -2.80 3.22 19.34
N PRO A 67 -1.97 2.18 19.52
CA PRO A 67 -0.96 1.82 18.52
C PRO A 67 -1.63 1.18 17.29
N ALA A 68 -1.46 1.81 16.14
CA ALA A 68 -1.93 1.32 14.85
C ALA A 68 -0.94 0.29 14.28
N THR A 69 -1.06 -0.97 14.70
CA THR A 69 -0.35 -2.11 14.09
C THR A 69 -1.18 -2.87 13.06
N ALA A 70 -2.45 -2.50 12.84
CA ALA A 70 -3.37 -3.26 11.96
C ALA A 70 -3.20 -2.98 10.44
N SER A 71 -2.43 -1.97 10.02
CA SER A 71 -2.44 -1.52 8.62
C SER A 71 -1.44 -2.26 7.70
N VAL A 72 -0.43 -2.93 8.24
CA VAL A 72 0.59 -3.63 7.44
C VAL A 72 0.11 -5.04 7.05
N GLU A 73 -0.67 -5.68 7.93
CA GLU A 73 -1.24 -7.02 7.71
C GLU A 73 -2.19 -7.06 6.50
N SER A 74 -3.00 -6.01 6.32
CA SER A 74 -4.03 -5.93 5.27
C SER A 74 -3.53 -6.05 3.83
N ARG A 75 -2.28 -5.68 3.53
CA ARG A 75 -1.75 -5.72 2.16
C ARG A 75 -1.13 -7.07 1.80
N VAL A 76 -0.52 -7.74 2.79
CA VAL A 76 0.05 -9.08 2.61
C VAL A 76 -1.09 -10.10 2.47
N THR A 77 -2.17 -9.96 3.25
CA THR A 77 -3.37 -10.81 3.13
C THR A 77 -4.15 -10.56 1.83
N GLN A 78 -4.14 -9.34 1.29
CA GLN A 78 -4.80 -9.05 0.01
C GLN A 78 -4.04 -9.66 -1.19
N GLY A 79 -2.71 -9.73 -1.12
CA GLY A 79 -1.87 -10.31 -2.17
C GLY A 79 -2.04 -11.82 -2.32
N SER A 80 -2.20 -12.55 -1.21
CA SER A 80 -2.30 -14.02 -1.25
C SER A 80 -3.58 -14.53 -1.92
N HIS A 81 -4.65 -13.73 -1.95
CA HIS A 81 -5.93 -14.15 -2.52
C HIS A 81 -6.06 -13.88 -4.03
N ILE A 82 -5.14 -13.15 -4.65
CA ILE A 82 -5.22 -12.76 -6.08
C ILE A 82 -5.32 -13.98 -6.99
N VAL A 83 -4.48 -15.00 -6.75
CA VAL A 83 -4.44 -16.22 -7.56
C VAL A 83 -5.67 -17.09 -7.27
N HIS A 84 -6.01 -17.23 -5.99
CA HIS A 84 -7.19 -17.98 -5.54
C HIS A 84 -8.50 -17.43 -6.16
N ASP A 85 -8.70 -16.12 -6.10
CA ASP A 85 -9.90 -15.47 -6.63
C ASP A 85 -9.98 -15.55 -8.16
N ALA A 86 -8.84 -15.50 -8.85
CA ALA A 86 -8.77 -15.72 -10.30
C ALA A 86 -9.17 -17.15 -10.68
N CYS A 87 -8.68 -18.16 -9.94
CA CYS A 87 -9.03 -19.56 -10.18
C CYS A 87 -10.54 -19.79 -10.05
N LEU A 88 -11.16 -19.29 -8.97
CA LEU A 88 -12.61 -19.35 -8.78
C LEU A 88 -13.39 -18.68 -9.92
N LYS A 89 -12.95 -17.49 -10.36
CA LYS A 89 -13.60 -16.72 -11.42
C LYS A 89 -13.64 -17.45 -12.76
N TYR A 90 -12.57 -18.20 -13.09
CA TYR A 90 -12.44 -18.89 -14.37
C TYR A 90 -12.77 -20.38 -14.28
N GLY A 91 -13.27 -20.87 -13.14
CA GLY A 91 -13.59 -22.28 -12.93
C GLY A 91 -12.37 -23.21 -12.97
N ILE A 92 -11.19 -22.65 -12.66
CA ILE A 92 -9.95 -23.41 -12.58
C ILE A 92 -9.91 -24.08 -11.20
N PRO A 93 -9.67 -25.41 -11.11
CA PRO A 93 -9.47 -26.08 -9.84
C PRO A 93 -8.36 -25.39 -9.06
N VAL A 94 -8.67 -24.93 -7.85
CA VAL A 94 -7.68 -24.27 -6.99
C VAL A 94 -6.71 -25.34 -6.49
N PRO A 95 -5.41 -25.26 -6.82
CA PRO A 95 -4.42 -26.17 -6.28
C PRO A 95 -4.26 -25.92 -4.77
N ASP A 96 -3.99 -26.98 -4.02
CA ASP A 96 -3.61 -26.83 -2.62
C ASP A 96 -2.20 -26.24 -2.58
N LEU A 97 -2.12 -24.94 -2.27
CA LEU A 97 -0.87 -24.19 -2.16
C LEU A 97 -0.37 -24.15 -0.70
N SER A 98 -0.74 -25.15 0.11
CA SER A 98 -0.18 -25.31 1.45
C SER A 98 1.25 -25.85 1.35
N GLY A 99 2.24 -24.97 1.48
CA GLY A 99 3.65 -25.34 1.52
C GLY A 99 4.47 -24.16 1.99
N ASP A 100 5.58 -24.42 2.69
CA ASP A 100 6.56 -23.37 2.95
C ASP A 100 7.18 -22.92 1.63
N TYR A 101 7.42 -21.62 1.47
CA TYR A 101 8.04 -21.08 0.25
C TYR A 101 9.43 -21.68 0.03
N ASP A 102 10.14 -21.93 1.12
CA ASP A 102 11.49 -22.48 1.09
C ASP A 102 11.49 -23.92 0.53
N ASP A 103 10.54 -24.77 0.94
CA ASP A 103 10.38 -26.14 0.41
C ASP A 103 10.10 -26.13 -1.10
N LEU A 104 9.18 -25.26 -1.55
CA LEU A 104 8.83 -25.12 -2.97
C LEU A 104 9.99 -24.58 -3.81
N TYR A 105 10.80 -23.67 -3.23
CA TYR A 105 11.98 -23.14 -3.89
C TYR A 105 13.07 -24.21 -4.02
N GLU A 106 13.30 -25.00 -2.96
CA GLU A 106 14.26 -26.11 -2.98
C GLU A 106 13.86 -27.18 -4.00
N GLU A 107 12.59 -27.58 -4.05
CA GLU A 107 12.09 -28.56 -5.02
C GLU A 107 12.27 -28.05 -6.47
N ALA A 108 11.91 -26.79 -6.74
CA ALA A 108 12.09 -26.18 -8.05
C ALA A 108 13.58 -26.05 -8.45
N MET A 109 14.47 -25.80 -7.48
CA MET A 109 15.91 -25.75 -7.71
C MET A 109 16.49 -27.15 -7.95
N ALA A 110 16.02 -28.17 -7.24
CA ALA A 110 16.43 -29.56 -7.44
C ALA A 110 15.99 -30.12 -8.79
N GLU A 111 14.80 -29.77 -9.28
CA GLU A 111 14.33 -30.17 -10.62
C GLU A 111 15.13 -29.47 -11.73
N ARG A 112 15.46 -28.19 -11.54
CA ARG A 112 16.16 -27.38 -12.54
C ARG A 112 17.67 -27.60 -12.58
N TYR A 113 18.25 -27.93 -11.44
CA TYR A 113 19.69 -28.10 -11.23
C TYR A 113 19.97 -29.36 -10.39
N PRO A 114 19.77 -30.56 -10.95
CA PRO A 114 19.99 -31.82 -10.24
C PRO A 114 21.43 -31.99 -9.76
N GLU A 115 22.39 -31.25 -10.32
CA GLU A 115 23.80 -31.23 -9.92
C GLU A 115 24.11 -30.47 -8.61
N TRP A 116 23.13 -29.73 -8.05
CA TRP A 116 23.32 -28.91 -6.84
C TRP A 116 23.04 -29.65 -5.52
N VAL A 117 22.58 -30.91 -5.57
CA VAL A 117 22.15 -31.67 -4.37
C VAL A 117 23.29 -32.51 -3.74
N GLU A 118 24.46 -32.63 -4.38
CA GLU A 118 25.59 -33.45 -3.89
C GLU A 118 26.81 -32.65 -3.36
N LEU A 119 26.63 -31.74 -2.39
CA LEU A 119 27.73 -31.22 -1.57
C LEU A 119 27.38 -31.10 -0.09
#